data_AF-A0A6G9YLA3-F1
#
_entry.id   AF-A0A6G9YLA3-F1
#
_cell.length_a   1.000
_cell.length_b   1.000
_cell.length_c   1.000
_cell.angle_alpha   90.00
_cell.angle_beta   90.00
_cell.angle_gamma   90.00
#
_symmetry.space_group_name_H-M   'P 1'
#
loop_
_entity.id
_entity.type
_entity.pdbx_description
1 polymer ?
#
loop_
_entity_poly.entity_id
_entity_poly.type
_entity_poly.pdbx_seq_one_letter_code
_entity_poly.pdbx_strand_id
1 'polypeptide(L)'
;MHSFSELRTLIEQVAPAPLMTILAWIPQQKSLLRVYTTHPNEFPVGAQKPVEVSEGWLAQCIIRGALFLGADRGAMRKLFSDYELIESLGFSAVINLPIRRDSTTVGLIDLLTPEGAYTPDTLATIVRELWVEQNTVADLINSTVHMLVPAHNQYEGDRTV
;
A
#
# COMPACT_ATOMS: atom_id res chain seq x y z
N MET A 1 -4.47 -13.25 -13.03
CA MET A 1 -4.63 -12.93 -11.59
C MET A 1 -5.99 -12.28 -11.40
N HIS A 2 -6.79 -12.79 -10.47
CA HIS A 2 -8.19 -12.43 -10.23
C HIS A 2 -8.50 -12.17 -8.74
N SER A 3 -7.53 -12.34 -7.84
CA SER A 3 -7.70 -12.04 -6.42
C SER A 3 -6.42 -11.53 -5.76
N PHE A 4 -6.56 -10.87 -4.61
CA PHE A 4 -5.41 -10.49 -3.78
C PHE A 4 -4.67 -11.70 -3.19
N SER A 5 -5.34 -12.85 -3.03
CA SER A 5 -4.68 -14.07 -2.59
C SER A 5 -3.70 -14.60 -3.65
N GLU A 6 -4.07 -14.55 -4.94
CA GLU A 6 -3.17 -14.94 -6.03
C GLU A 6 -2.00 -13.96 -6.16
N LEU A 7 -2.28 -12.65 -6.02
CA LEU A 7 -1.23 -11.62 -5.98
C LEU A 7 -0.24 -11.89 -4.84
N ARG A 8 -0.74 -12.23 -3.65
CA ARG A 8 0.10 -12.59 -2.52
C ARG A 8 0.98 -13.79 -2.85
N THR A 9 0.43 -14.87 -3.41
CA THR A 9 1.23 -16.05 -3.80
C THR A 9 2.35 -15.67 -4.77
N LEU A 10 2.08 -14.80 -5.74
CA LEU A 10 3.10 -14.29 -6.66
C LEU A 10 4.19 -13.49 -5.93
N ILE A 11 3.77 -12.56 -5.05
CA ILE A 11 4.70 -11.73 -4.28
C ILE A 11 5.55 -12.58 -3.34
N GLU A 12 4.98 -13.61 -2.68
CA GLU A 12 5.71 -14.50 -1.80
C GLU A 12 6.84 -15.26 -2.52
N GLN A 13 6.73 -15.49 -3.83
CA GLN A 13 7.80 -16.09 -4.64
C GLN A 13 8.93 -15.12 -4.97
N VAL A 14 8.64 -13.81 -4.99
CA VAL A 14 9.55 -12.74 -5.43
C VAL A 14 10.23 -12.05 -4.26
N ALA A 15 9.43 -11.69 -3.25
CA ALA A 15 9.84 -10.97 -2.06
C ALA A 15 8.94 -11.39 -0.89
N PRO A 16 9.31 -12.48 -0.19
CA PRO A 16 8.58 -12.93 1.00
C PRO A 16 8.44 -11.79 2.02
N ALA A 17 7.20 -11.41 2.31
CA ALA A 17 6.87 -10.36 3.26
C ALA A 17 5.79 -10.88 4.22
N PRO A 18 6.10 -11.10 5.51
CA PRO A 18 5.13 -11.62 6.46
C PRO A 18 3.91 -10.70 6.60
N LEU A 19 4.13 -9.38 6.61
CA LEU A 19 3.07 -8.38 6.54
C LEU A 19 3.03 -7.80 5.12
N MET A 20 1.95 -8.11 4.41
CA MET A 20 1.62 -7.51 3.12
C MET A 20 0.29 -6.78 3.27
N THR A 21 0.26 -5.50 2.90
CA THR A 21 -0.96 -4.66 2.89
C THR A 21 -1.15 -4.05 1.51
N ILE A 22 -2.40 -3.98 1.03
CA ILE A 22 -2.74 -3.23 -0.18
C ILE A 22 -3.64 -2.08 0.22
N LEU A 23 -3.24 -0.89 -0.20
CA LEU A 23 -3.90 0.37 0.08
C LEU A 23 -4.43 0.99 -1.22
N ALA A 24 -5.67 1.45 -1.22
CA ALA A 24 -6.21 2.31 -2.26
C ALA A 24 -5.95 3.77 -1.91
N TRP A 25 -5.49 4.56 -2.87
CA TRP A 25 -5.34 6.00 -2.72
C TRP A 25 -6.69 6.68 -2.92
N ILE A 26 -7.10 7.52 -1.96
CA ILE A 26 -8.35 8.31 -1.99
C ILE A 26 -7.97 9.80 -2.11
N PRO A 27 -7.86 10.34 -3.35
CA PRO A 27 -7.30 11.68 -3.57
C PRO A 27 -8.07 12.80 -2.86
N GLN A 28 -9.40 12.72 -2.84
CA GLN A 28 -10.27 13.77 -2.29
C GLN A 28 -10.07 13.94 -0.77
N GLN A 29 -9.72 12.84 -0.09
CA GLN A 29 -9.54 12.80 1.37
C GLN A 29 -8.06 12.83 1.76
N LYS A 30 -7.14 12.77 0.79
CA LYS A 30 -5.72 12.54 0.99
C LYS A 30 -5.48 11.37 1.97
N SER A 31 -6.17 10.27 1.75
CA SER A 31 -6.15 9.10 2.63
C SER A 31 -5.85 7.81 1.88
N LEU A 32 -5.42 6.80 2.62
CA LEU A 32 -5.19 5.44 2.14
C LEU A 32 -6.23 4.52 2.76
N LEU A 33 -7.05 3.88 1.93
CA LEU A 33 -8.03 2.89 2.34
C LEU A 33 -7.42 1.49 2.25
N ARG A 34 -7.46 0.72 3.32
CA ARG A 34 -6.98 -0.66 3.30
C ARG A 34 -7.96 -1.59 2.59
N VAL A 35 -7.55 -2.16 1.46
CA VAL A 35 -8.36 -3.10 0.68
C VAL A 35 -7.96 -4.57 0.92
N TYR A 36 -6.75 -4.80 1.42
CA TYR A 36 -6.26 -6.14 1.77
C TYR A 36 -5.15 -6.06 2.82
N THR A 37 -5.03 -7.07 3.67
CA THR A 37 -3.86 -7.30 4.52
C THR A 37 -3.70 -8.77 4.91
N THR A 38 -2.48 -9.18 5.24
CA THR A 38 -2.21 -10.47 5.91
C THR A 38 -2.40 -10.43 7.43
N HIS A 39 -2.58 -9.24 8.02
CA HIS A 39 -2.73 -9.01 9.46
C HIS A 39 -4.02 -8.22 9.76
N PRO A 40 -5.21 -8.82 9.52
CA PRO A 40 -6.48 -8.10 9.62
C PRO A 40 -6.90 -7.73 11.05
N ASN A 41 -6.32 -8.37 12.07
CA ASN A 41 -6.63 -8.07 13.46
C ASN A 41 -6.01 -6.72 13.88
N GLU A 42 -4.75 -6.49 13.49
CA GLU A 42 -3.99 -5.28 13.77
C GLU A 42 -4.28 -4.18 12.75
N PHE A 43 -4.51 -4.58 11.50
CA PHE A 43 -4.71 -3.69 10.36
C PHE A 43 -6.02 -4.00 9.61
N PRO A 44 -7.19 -3.66 10.14
CA PRO A 44 -8.47 -4.06 9.54
C PRO A 44 -8.65 -3.57 8.10
N VAL A 45 -9.21 -4.43 7.24
CA VAL A 45 -9.69 -4.05 5.91
C VAL A 45 -10.85 -3.07 6.05
N GLY A 46 -10.88 -2.05 5.19
CA GLY A 46 -11.85 -0.95 5.26
C GLY A 46 -11.41 0.23 6.14
N ALA A 47 -10.39 0.05 6.99
CA ALA A 47 -9.83 1.16 7.76
C ALA A 47 -9.09 2.14 6.83
N GLN A 48 -9.23 3.43 7.13
CA GLN A 48 -8.52 4.50 6.44
C GLN A 48 -7.39 5.07 7.30
N LYS A 49 -6.30 5.45 6.65
CA LYS A 49 -5.20 6.18 7.26
C LYS A 49 -5.02 7.51 6.54
N PRO A 50 -5.08 8.66 7.23
CA PRO A 50 -4.76 9.94 6.60
C PRO A 50 -3.28 9.96 6.20
N VAL A 51 -2.98 10.51 5.04
CA VAL A 51 -1.61 10.70 4.56
C VAL A 51 -1.07 11.99 5.16
N GLU A 52 -0.85 11.97 6.47
CA GLU A 52 -0.04 12.98 7.19
C GLU A 52 1.46 12.71 7.04
N VAL A 53 1.80 11.72 6.21
CA VAL A 53 3.15 11.26 5.93
C VAL A 53 3.95 12.37 5.26
N SER A 54 5.24 12.47 5.62
CA SER A 54 6.17 13.49 5.12
C SER A 54 5.96 13.83 3.65
N GLU A 55 5.97 15.12 3.29
CA GLU A 55 5.77 15.57 1.91
C GLU A 55 6.68 14.82 0.91
N GLY A 56 7.86 14.39 1.34
CA GLY A 56 8.79 13.57 0.56
C GLY A 56 8.22 12.21 0.14
N TRP A 57 7.52 11.51 1.03
CA TRP A 57 6.88 10.22 0.71
C TRP A 57 5.72 10.41 -0.27
N LEU A 58 4.86 11.41 -0.05
CA LEU A 58 3.75 11.71 -0.96
C LEU A 58 4.27 12.05 -2.37
N ALA A 59 5.30 12.89 -2.45
CA ALA A 59 5.93 13.24 -3.71
C ALA A 59 6.54 12.03 -4.43
N GLN A 60 7.16 11.11 -3.69
CA GLN A 60 7.79 9.91 -4.25
C GLN A 60 6.77 8.87 -4.69
N CYS A 61 5.90 8.39 -3.79
CA CYS A 61 5.00 7.27 -4.09
C CYS A 61 3.74 7.68 -4.85
N ILE A 62 3.08 8.76 -4.42
CA ILE A 62 1.79 9.15 -5.02
C ILE A 62 2.00 9.96 -6.29
N ILE A 63 2.83 11.00 -6.25
CA ILE A 63 3.00 11.92 -7.39
C ILE A 63 3.89 11.28 -8.46
N ARG A 64 5.11 10.86 -8.11
CA ARG A 64 6.06 10.28 -9.07
C ARG A 64 5.76 8.82 -9.41
N GLY A 65 4.99 8.11 -8.59
CA GLY A 65 4.77 6.68 -8.78
C GLY A 65 6.03 5.84 -8.56
N ALA A 66 6.96 6.33 -7.76
CA ALA A 66 8.24 5.69 -7.50
C ALA A 66 8.22 4.85 -6.21
N LEU A 67 8.85 3.68 -6.26
CA LEU A 67 9.03 2.81 -5.10
C LEU A 67 9.75 3.56 -3.97
N PHE A 68 9.30 3.33 -2.74
CA PHE A 68 9.97 3.79 -1.53
C PHE A 68 10.50 2.59 -0.73
N LEU A 69 11.72 2.74 -0.20
CA LEU A 69 12.34 1.78 0.71
C LEU A 69 12.61 2.47 2.05
N GLY A 70 11.98 1.97 3.11
CA GLY A 70 12.41 2.21 4.48
C GLY A 70 13.20 1.00 4.95
N ALA A 71 14.54 1.09 4.95
CA ALA A 71 15.40 -0.07 5.18
C ALA A 71 15.57 -0.46 6.66
N ASP A 72 15.19 0.42 7.58
CA ASP A 72 15.47 0.29 9.02
C ASP A 72 14.37 0.93 9.89
N ARG A 73 14.44 0.69 11.21
CA ARG A 73 13.51 1.24 12.21
C ARG A 73 13.44 2.76 12.16
N GLY A 74 14.55 3.43 11.92
CA GLY A 74 14.61 4.89 11.85
C GLY A 74 13.77 5.44 10.70
N ALA A 75 13.81 4.78 9.54
CA ALA A 75 12.93 5.09 8.42
C ALA A 75 11.46 4.78 8.74
N MET A 76 11.19 3.62 9.35
CA MET A 76 9.82 3.21 9.73
C MET A 76 9.16 4.20 10.68
N ARG A 77 9.87 4.68 11.71
CA ARG A 77 9.38 5.65 12.70
C ARG A 77 9.01 7.01 12.10
N LYS A 78 9.69 7.41 11.03
CA LYS A 78 9.39 8.66 10.30
C LYS A 78 8.19 8.50 9.37
N LEU A 79 7.87 7.26 8.98
CA LEU A 79 6.89 6.95 7.97
C LEU A 79 5.54 6.53 8.56
N PHE A 80 5.55 5.69 9.58
CA PHE A 80 4.34 5.11 10.17
C PHE A 80 4.05 5.76 11.52
N SER A 81 2.88 6.38 11.69
CA SER A 81 2.42 6.84 13.01
C SER A 81 2.22 5.69 14.00
N ASP A 82 1.90 4.50 13.49
CA ASP A 82 1.69 3.22 14.17
C ASP A 82 2.98 2.38 14.25
N TYR A 83 4.16 3.01 14.18
CA TYR A 83 5.45 2.32 14.18
C TYR A 83 5.66 1.43 15.42
N GLU A 84 5.13 1.80 16.60
CA GLU A 84 5.28 1.01 17.82
C GLU A 84 4.59 -0.35 17.69
N LEU A 85 3.38 -0.38 17.10
CA LEU A 85 2.66 -1.61 16.81
C LEU A 85 3.43 -2.44 15.77
N ILE A 86 3.87 -1.82 14.68
CA ILE A 86 4.64 -2.49 13.62
C ILE A 86 5.94 -3.11 14.18
N GLU A 87 6.66 -2.37 15.02
CA GLU A 87 7.87 -2.87 15.69
C GLU A 87 7.57 -4.01 16.67
N SER A 88 6.45 -3.94 17.39
CA SER A 88 6.02 -5.01 18.32
C SER A 88 5.70 -6.33 17.60
N LEU A 89 5.31 -6.26 16.32
CA LEU A 89 5.10 -7.41 15.44
C LEU A 89 6.42 -7.93 14.81
N GLY A 90 7.55 -7.26 15.10
CA GLY A 90 8.87 -7.65 14.62
C GLY A 90 9.26 -7.08 13.25
N PHE A 91 8.50 -6.11 12.73
CA PHE A 91 8.79 -5.48 11.43
C PHE A 91 9.54 -4.17 11.61
N SER A 92 10.56 -3.98 10.78
CA SER A 92 11.44 -2.80 10.86
C SER A 92 11.96 -2.34 9.50
N ALA A 93 11.46 -2.92 8.41
CA ALA A 93 11.71 -2.45 7.06
C ALA A 93 10.42 -2.52 6.23
N VAL A 94 10.31 -1.65 5.23
CA VAL A 94 9.18 -1.59 4.30
C VAL A 94 9.62 -1.30 2.88
N ILE A 95 8.94 -1.94 1.93
CA ILE A 95 8.82 -1.45 0.56
C ILE A 95 7.40 -0.95 0.36
N ASN A 96 7.23 0.30 -0.06
CA ASN A 96 5.97 0.77 -0.62
C ASN A 96 6.12 0.79 -2.14
N LEU A 97 5.39 -0.09 -2.81
CA LEU A 97 5.34 -0.17 -4.27
C LEU A 97 4.06 0.52 -4.76
N PRO A 98 4.15 1.69 -5.42
CA PRO A 98 2.99 2.32 -6.03
C PRO A 98 2.36 1.45 -7.11
N ILE A 99 1.04 1.40 -7.11
CA ILE A 99 0.24 0.79 -8.17
C ILE A 99 -0.27 1.88 -9.10
N ARG A 100 0.09 1.75 -10.37
CA ARG A 100 -0.08 2.75 -11.42
C ARG A 100 -1.11 2.28 -12.43
N ARG A 101 -2.07 3.15 -12.73
CA ARG A 101 -2.90 3.09 -13.93
C ARG A 101 -2.60 4.33 -14.75
N ASP A 102 -2.06 4.11 -15.94
CA ASP A 102 -1.52 5.16 -16.80
C ASP A 102 -0.50 6.04 -16.05
N SER A 103 -0.78 7.35 -15.96
CA SER A 103 0.04 8.34 -15.26
C SER A 103 -0.44 8.63 -13.84
N THR A 104 -1.30 7.78 -13.26
CA THR A 104 -1.88 7.99 -11.92
C THR A 104 -1.59 6.84 -10.97
N THR A 105 -1.31 7.16 -9.70
CA THR A 105 -1.17 6.15 -8.64
C THR A 105 -2.56 5.92 -8.05
N VAL A 106 -3.05 4.68 -8.14
CA VAL A 106 -4.36 4.26 -7.62
C VAL A 106 -4.25 3.64 -6.22
N GLY A 107 -3.05 3.29 -5.79
CA GLY A 107 -2.82 2.63 -4.52
C GLY A 107 -1.36 2.22 -4.33
N LEU A 108 -1.10 1.42 -3.31
CA LEU A 108 0.22 0.87 -2.99
C LEU A 108 0.11 -0.58 -2.52
N ILE A 109 1.19 -1.33 -2.75
CA ILE A 109 1.48 -2.57 -2.04
C ILE A 109 2.59 -2.27 -1.04
N ASP A 110 2.29 -2.50 0.23
CA ASP A 110 3.23 -2.36 1.34
C ASP A 110 3.71 -3.74 1.76
N LEU A 111 5.01 -3.96 1.67
CA LEU A 111 5.68 -5.21 2.05
C LEU A 111 6.58 -4.92 3.24
N LEU A 112 6.26 -5.49 4.40
CA LEU A 112 7.01 -5.28 5.63
C LEU A 112 7.71 -6.55 6.08
N THR A 113 8.94 -6.37 6.54
CA THR A 113 9.87 -7.42 6.95
C THR A 113 10.69 -6.96 8.15
N PRO A 114 11.39 -7.88 8.84
CA PRO A 114 12.52 -7.52 9.68
C PRO A 114 13.62 -6.81 8.86
N GLU A 115 14.44 -6.03 9.55
CA GLU A 115 15.58 -5.33 8.95
C GLU A 115 16.56 -6.30 8.26
N GLY A 116 17.16 -5.85 7.16
CA GLY A 116 18.14 -6.62 6.37
C GLY A 116 17.55 -7.58 5.33
N ALA A 117 16.22 -7.71 5.23
CA ALA A 117 15.58 -8.57 4.23
C ALA A 117 15.59 -8.00 2.79
N TYR A 118 15.68 -6.68 2.63
CA TYR A 118 15.65 -6.03 1.32
C TYR A 118 17.05 -5.74 0.78
N THR A 119 17.40 -6.43 -0.30
CA THR A 119 18.64 -6.21 -1.05
C THR A 119 18.36 -5.51 -2.38
N PRO A 120 19.38 -4.92 -3.04
CA PRO A 120 19.23 -4.42 -4.40
C PRO A 120 18.63 -5.43 -5.38
N ASP A 121 18.99 -6.72 -5.26
CA ASP A 121 18.46 -7.79 -6.12
C ASP A 121 16.98 -8.07 -5.83
N THR A 122 16.57 -8.03 -4.57
CA THR A 122 15.15 -8.14 -4.18
C THR A 122 14.35 -6.99 -4.79
N LEU A 123 14.85 -5.76 -4.70
CA LEU A 123 14.19 -4.58 -5.29
C LEU A 123 14.08 -4.70 -6.81
N ALA A 124 15.16 -5.10 -7.48
CA ALA A 124 15.17 -5.29 -8.92
C ALA A 124 14.16 -6.37 -9.37
N THR A 125 14.06 -7.46 -8.61
CA THR A 125 13.10 -8.53 -8.88
C THR A 125 11.66 -8.05 -8.66
N ILE A 126 11.37 -7.36 -7.55
CA ILE A 126 10.05 -6.75 -7.30
C ILE A 126 9.64 -5.85 -8.46
N VAL A 127 10.52 -4.93 -8.86
CA VAL A 127 10.22 -3.99 -9.95
C VAL A 127 10.00 -4.74 -11.27
N ARG A 128 10.83 -5.73 -11.60
CA ARG A 128 10.69 -6.49 -12.85
C ARG A 128 9.38 -7.28 -12.90
N GLU A 129 9.09 -8.04 -11.85
CA GLU A 129 7.97 -9.00 -11.85
C GLU A 129 6.62 -8.33 -11.59
N LEU A 130 6.57 -7.29 -10.74
CA LEU A 130 5.29 -6.64 -10.38
C LEU A 130 4.93 -5.45 -11.28
N TRP A 131 5.82 -5.04 -12.18
CA TRP A 131 5.51 -3.99 -13.15
C TRP A 131 4.47 -4.44 -14.20
N VAL A 132 4.49 -5.70 -14.61
CA VAL A 132 3.55 -6.20 -15.63
C VAL A 132 2.13 -6.40 -15.10
N GLU A 133 1.99 -6.55 -13.77
CA GLU A 133 0.70 -6.80 -13.12
C GLU A 133 -0.06 -5.53 -12.71
N GLN A 134 0.52 -4.35 -12.94
CA GLN A 134 0.01 -3.06 -12.44
C GLN A 134 -1.46 -2.81 -12.78
N ASN A 135 -1.88 -3.08 -14.02
CA ASN A 135 -3.27 -2.91 -14.45
C ASN A 135 -4.22 -3.88 -13.74
N THR A 136 -3.82 -5.15 -13.62
CA THR A 136 -4.60 -6.18 -12.94
C THR A 136 -4.78 -5.84 -11.46
N VAL A 137 -3.70 -5.40 -10.78
CA VAL A 137 -3.78 -4.96 -9.38
C VAL A 137 -4.66 -3.72 -9.25
N ALA A 138 -4.55 -2.75 -10.16
CA ALA A 138 -5.40 -1.56 -10.17
C ALA A 138 -6.89 -1.91 -10.29
N ASP A 139 -7.25 -2.87 -11.13
CA ASP A 139 -8.64 -3.34 -11.26
C ASP A 139 -9.17 -4.02 -9.99
N LEU A 140 -8.34 -4.82 -9.33
CA LEU A 140 -8.69 -5.42 -8.03
C LEU A 140 -8.90 -4.35 -6.95
N ILE A 141 -8.01 -3.34 -6.90
CA ILE A 141 -8.16 -2.20 -5.99
C ILE A 141 -9.48 -1.49 -6.23
N ASN A 142 -9.76 -1.05 -7.46
CA ASN A 142 -10.97 -0.30 -7.79
C ASN A 142 -12.25 -1.10 -7.48
N SER A 143 -12.27 -2.38 -7.85
CA SER A 143 -13.42 -3.26 -7.57
C SER A 143 -13.67 -3.41 -6.06
N THR A 144 -12.60 -3.51 -5.27
CA THR A 144 -12.70 -3.63 -3.81
C THR A 144 -13.14 -2.32 -3.15
N VAL A 145 -12.63 -1.17 -3.63
CA VAL A 145 -13.07 0.15 -3.16
C VAL A 145 -14.58 0.31 -3.37
N HIS A 146 -15.11 -0.07 -4.53
CA HIS A 146 -16.55 0.00 -4.79
C HIS A 146 -17.40 -0.86 -3.85
N MET A 147 -16.87 -2.00 -3.38
CA MET A 147 -17.55 -2.84 -2.39
C MET A 147 -17.48 -2.26 -0.97
N LEU A 148 -16.34 -1.67 -0.59
CA LEU A 148 -16.10 -1.14 0.75
C LEU A 148 -16.70 0.25 0.98
N VAL A 149 -16.81 1.05 -0.09
CA VAL A 149 -17.36 2.41 -0.05
C VAL A 149 -18.49 2.51 -1.08
N PRO A 150 -19.73 2.13 -0.70
CA PRO A 150 -20.87 2.24 -1.59
C PRO A 150 -21.11 3.69 -2.03
N ALA A 151 -21.54 3.89 -3.29
CA ALA A 151 -21.72 5.19 -3.93
C ALA A 151 -22.64 6.18 -3.19
N HIS A 152 -23.43 5.72 -2.22
CA HIS A 152 -24.30 6.56 -1.40
C HIS A 152 -23.56 7.56 -0.49
N ASN A 153 -22.25 7.42 -0.27
CA ASN A 153 -21.44 8.38 0.50
C ASN A 153 -20.71 9.44 -0.34
N GLN A 154 -20.94 9.51 -1.66
CA GLN A 154 -20.25 10.48 -2.52
C GLN A 154 -21.02 11.81 -2.75
N TYR A 155 -22.28 11.91 -2.28
CA TYR A 155 -23.17 13.05 -2.59
C TYR A 155 -23.76 13.80 -1.38
N GLU A 156 -23.29 13.59 -0.14
CA GLU A 156 -23.73 14.38 1.03
C GLU A 156 -22.85 15.62 1.30
N GLY A 157 -22.31 16.23 0.24
CA GLY A 157 -21.52 17.46 0.34
C GLY A 157 -22.18 18.72 -0.21
N ASP A 158 -23.32 18.60 -0.92
CA ASP A 158 -23.90 19.74 -1.63
C ASP A 158 -25.43 19.77 -1.54
N ARG A 159 -25.93 19.89 -0.30
CA ARG A 159 -27.26 20.42 0.00
C ARG A 159 -27.18 21.27 1.26
N THR A 160 -26.72 22.50 1.09
CA THR A 160 -27.11 23.60 1.98
C THR A 160 -27.89 24.61 1.15
N VAL A 161 -29.06 24.93 1.72
CA VAL A 161 -30.17 25.76 1.25
C VAL A 161 -29.73 27.19 0.97
#